data_AF-A0A7J6R1J4-F1
#
_entry.id   AF-A0A7J6R1J4-F1
#
_cell.length_a   1.000
_cell.length_b   1.000
_cell.length_c   1.000
_cell.angle_alpha   90.00
_cell.angle_beta   90.00
_cell.angle_gamma   90.00
#
_symmetry.space_group_name_H-M   'P 1'
#
loop_
_entity.id
_entity.type
_entity.pdbx_description
1 polymer ?
#
loop_
_entity_poly.entity_id
_entity_poly.type
_entity_poly.pdbx_seq_one_letter_code
_entity_poly.pdbx_strand_id
1 'polypeptide(L)'
;VHWFSIVNSFMLCLFLIAVVTIILMKTLRRDFTKYTMTEQEELENIDRAADDSGWKQVHGDVFRRPPHLMQLSVLVSTGVHIAATVACVLVLAITNTYYRQRGTTRASAVLMYVLTTMLAG
;
A
#
# COMPACT_ATOMS: atom_id res chain seq x y z
N VAL A 1 76.72 -12.31 -2.84
CA VAL A 1 75.84 -12.58 -1.67
C VAL A 1 74.55 -11.73 -1.65
N HIS A 2 74.37 -10.76 -2.56
CA HIS A 2 73.15 -9.93 -2.65
C HIS A 2 71.86 -10.72 -2.98
N TRP A 3 71.97 -11.75 -3.83
CA TRP A 3 70.82 -12.57 -4.26
C TRP A 3 70.17 -13.39 -3.13
N PHE A 4 70.91 -13.75 -2.08
CA PHE A 4 70.37 -14.48 -0.92
C PHE A 4 69.38 -13.62 -0.12
N SER A 5 69.69 -12.34 0.06
CA SER A 5 68.78 -11.37 0.69
C SER A 5 67.50 -11.19 -0.13
N ILE A 6 67.62 -11.18 -1.46
CA ILE A 6 66.49 -11.08 -2.39
C ILE A 6 65.56 -12.30 -2.26
N VAL A 7 66.11 -13.51 -2.26
CA VAL A 7 65.33 -14.75 -2.11
C VAL A 7 64.65 -14.82 -0.74
N ASN A 8 65.35 -14.43 0.32
CA ASN A 8 64.79 -14.41 1.67
C ASN A 8 63.60 -13.44 1.81
N SER A 9 63.72 -12.23 1.24
CA SER A 9 62.62 -11.26 1.22
C SER A 9 61.44 -11.76 0.37
N PHE A 10 61.72 -12.42 -0.76
CA PHE A 10 60.68 -13.01 -1.62
C PHE A 10 59.89 -14.12 -0.91
N MET A 11 60.57 -15.00 -0.18
CA MET A 11 59.94 -16.04 0.65
C MET A 11 59.00 -15.45 1.70
N LEU A 12 59.43 -14.39 2.40
CA LEU A 12 58.60 -13.69 3.38
C LEU A 12 57.38 -13.03 2.74
N CYS A 13 57.54 -12.47 1.54
CA CYS A 13 56.43 -11.88 0.78
C CYS A 13 55.38 -12.93 0.40
N LEU A 14 55.79 -14.09 -0.13
CA LEU A 14 54.88 -15.19 -0.46
C LEU A 14 54.15 -15.73 0.77
N PHE A 15 54.86 -15.86 1.90
CA PHE A 15 54.25 -16.29 3.15
C PHE A 15 53.16 -15.31 3.61
N LEU A 16 53.44 -14.01 3.53
CA LEU A 16 52.48 -12.96 3.90
C LEU A 16 51.22 -13.02 3.01
N ILE A 17 51.41 -13.18 1.69
CA ILE A 17 50.30 -13.29 0.73
C ILE A 17 49.44 -14.51 1.03
N ALA A 18 50.04 -15.67 1.34
CA ALA A 18 49.30 -16.88 1.68
C ALA A 18 48.43 -16.67 2.93
N VAL A 19 48.98 -16.08 4.00
CA VAL A 19 48.23 -15.79 5.23
C VAL A 19 47.08 -14.83 4.97
N VAL A 20 47.33 -13.73 4.25
CA VAL A 20 46.29 -12.75 3.89
C VAL A 20 45.18 -13.40 3.07
N THR A 21 45.53 -14.23 2.09
CA THR A 21 44.56 -14.95 1.25
C THR A 21 43.68 -15.89 2.07
N ILE A 22 44.27 -16.61 3.04
CA ILE A 22 43.52 -17.50 3.94
C ILE A 22 42.54 -16.70 4.81
N ILE A 23 42.98 -15.57 5.37
CA ILE A 23 42.12 -14.70 6.20
C ILE A 23 40.97 -14.15 5.36
N LEU A 24 41.26 -13.63 4.16
CA LEU A 24 40.23 -13.12 3.24
C LEU A 24 39.23 -14.21 2.85
N MET A 25 39.70 -15.40 2.48
CA MET A 25 38.82 -16.54 2.15
C MET A 25 37.96 -17.00 3.33
N LYS A 26 38.46 -16.87 4.56
CA LYS A 26 37.68 -17.17 5.76
C LYS A 26 36.62 -16.11 6.03
N THR A 27 36.97 -14.83 5.88
CA THR A 27 36.02 -13.71 6.03
C THR A 27 34.94 -13.76 4.97
N LEU A 28 35.31 -13.89 3.69
CA LEU A 28 34.38 -13.97 2.57
C LEU A 28 33.40 -15.13 2.72
N ARG A 29 33.88 -16.35 3.02
CA ARG A 29 32.98 -17.51 3.21
C ARG A 29 31.99 -17.29 4.35
N ARG A 30 32.43 -16.64 5.44
CA ARG A 30 31.56 -16.31 6.57
C ARG A 30 30.50 -15.28 6.18
N ASP A 31 30.90 -14.25 5.45
CA ASP A 31 30.00 -13.20 5.00
C ASP A 31 28.98 -13.75 3.99
N PHE A 32 29.41 -14.53 2.99
CA PHE A 32 28.51 -15.19 2.03
C PHE A 32 27.47 -16.08 2.70
N THR A 33 27.89 -16.89 3.69
CA THR A 33 26.95 -17.73 4.45
C THR A 33 25.93 -16.88 5.19
N LYS A 34 26.36 -15.76 5.79
CA LYS A 34 25.47 -14.87 6.52
C LYS A 34 24.43 -14.24 5.59
N TYR A 35 24.84 -13.72 4.44
CA TYR A 35 23.90 -13.13 3.47
C TYR A 35 22.89 -14.15 2.94
N THR A 36 23.35 -15.35 2.59
CA THR A 36 22.47 -16.41 2.07
C THR A 36 21.43 -16.85 3.11
N MET A 37 21.82 -16.98 4.39
CA MET A 37 20.90 -17.34 5.47
C MET A 37 19.90 -16.21 5.76
N THR A 38 20.35 -14.95 5.77
CA THR A 38 19.45 -13.80 5.99
C THR A 38 18.45 -13.63 4.85
N GLU A 39 18.87 -13.76 3.59
CA GLU A 39 17.94 -13.70 2.45
C GLU A 39 16.92 -14.85 2.50
N GLN A 40 17.34 -16.05 2.91
CA GLN A 40 16.45 -17.20 3.01
C GLN A 40 15.47 -17.09 4.19
N GLU A 41 15.91 -16.57 5.33
CA GLU A 41 15.05 -16.25 6.49
C GLU A 41 14.06 -15.12 6.18
N GLU A 42 14.50 -14.08 5.45
CA GLU A 42 13.61 -12.99 5.00
C GLU A 42 12.57 -13.50 4.01
N LEU A 43 12.96 -14.33 3.04
CA LEU A 43 12.03 -14.94 2.09
C LEU A 43 11.02 -15.85 2.80
N GLU A 44 11.48 -16.67 3.75
CA GLU A 44 10.60 -17.53 4.55
C GLU A 44 9.64 -16.71 5.43
N ASN A 45 10.09 -15.58 5.99
CA ASN A 45 9.23 -14.65 6.72
C ASN A 45 8.20 -13.96 5.81
N ILE A 46 8.58 -13.60 4.58
CA ILE A 46 7.67 -13.03 3.58
C ILE A 46 6.60 -14.04 3.19
N ASP A 47 6.98 -15.30 2.93
CA ASP A 47 6.03 -16.37 2.58
C ASP A 47 5.07 -16.67 3.75
N ARG A 48 5.58 -16.72 4.99
CA ARG A 48 4.72 -16.86 6.19
C ARG A 48 3.77 -15.67 6.35
N ALA A 49 4.25 -14.44 6.15
CA ALA A 49 3.42 -13.25 6.20
C ALA A 49 2.41 -13.19 5.05
N ALA A 50 2.71 -13.78 3.90
CA ALA A 50 1.82 -13.87 2.74
C ALA A 50 0.70 -14.88 2.96
N ASP A 51 0.98 -16.03 3.58
CA ASP A 51 -0.02 -17.03 3.96
C ASP A 51 -0.94 -16.52 5.09
N ASP A 52 -0.43 -15.69 5.99
CA ASP A 52 -1.22 -15.00 7.03
C ASP A 52 -1.90 -13.71 6.55
N SER A 53 -1.68 -13.32 5.28
CA SER A 53 -2.22 -12.08 4.72
C SER A 53 -3.71 -12.24 4.40
N GLY A 54 -4.55 -11.95 5.40
CA GLY A 54 -6.00 -12.16 5.37
C GLY A 54 -6.73 -11.52 4.18
N TRP A 55 -6.18 -10.53 3.48
CA TRP A 55 -6.81 -9.90 2.30
C TRP A 55 -7.18 -10.92 1.20
N LYS A 56 -6.41 -12.02 1.07
CA LYS A 56 -6.70 -13.10 0.11
C LYS A 56 -7.90 -13.95 0.56
N GLN A 57 -8.13 -14.09 1.86
CA GLN A 57 -9.32 -14.76 2.42
C GLN A 57 -10.58 -13.88 2.31
N VAL A 58 -10.42 -12.55 2.40
CA VAL A 58 -11.54 -11.60 2.26
C VAL A 58 -12.13 -11.61 0.85
N HIS A 59 -11.37 -12.00 -0.19
CA HIS A 59 -11.88 -12.05 -1.58
C HIS A 59 -13.17 -12.89 -1.72
N GLY A 60 -13.33 -13.97 -0.95
CA GLY A 60 -14.57 -14.78 -0.94
C GLY A 60 -15.72 -14.17 -0.12
N ASP A 61 -15.39 -13.33 0.86
CA ASP A 61 -16.37 -12.69 1.75
C ASP A 61 -16.94 -11.40 1.15
N VAL A 62 -16.19 -10.69 0.29
CA VAL A 62 -16.68 -9.50 -0.45
C VAL A 62 -17.91 -9.83 -1.32
N PHE A 63 -18.00 -11.05 -1.85
CA PHE A 63 -19.11 -11.46 -2.72
C PHE A 63 -20.29 -12.09 -1.97
N ARG A 64 -20.21 -12.24 -0.64
CA ARG A 64 -21.34 -12.75 0.14
C ARG A 64 -22.43 -11.69 0.24
N ARG A 65 -23.62 -12.07 -0.15
CA ARG A 65 -24.83 -11.25 -0.02
C ARG A 65 -25.06 -10.91 1.47
N PRO A 66 -25.14 -9.63 1.87
CA PRO A 66 -25.39 -9.25 3.25
C PRO A 66 -26.79 -9.71 3.71
N PRO A 67 -26.98 -10.05 5.00
CA PRO A 67 -28.23 -10.62 5.52
C PRO A 67 -29.44 -9.67 5.37
N HIS A 68 -29.21 -8.36 5.28
CA HIS A 68 -30.26 -7.34 5.15
C HIS A 68 -30.05 -6.43 3.93
N LEU A 69 -29.87 -7.04 2.76
CA LEU A 69 -29.74 -6.32 1.48
C LEU A 69 -30.76 -5.20 1.26
N MET A 70 -32.03 -5.47 1.57
CA MET A 70 -33.11 -4.53 1.28
C MET A 70 -32.99 -3.26 2.12
N GLN A 71 -32.64 -3.40 3.40
CA GLN A 71 -32.41 -2.27 4.30
C GLN A 71 -31.16 -1.48 3.89
N LEU A 72 -30.08 -2.18 3.52
CA LEU A 72 -28.86 -1.56 3.05
C LEU A 72 -29.08 -0.80 1.73
N SER A 73 -29.82 -1.38 0.79
CA SER A 73 -30.17 -0.74 -0.48
C SER A 73 -30.99 0.53 -0.25
N VAL A 74 -32.02 0.47 0.61
CA VAL A 74 -32.86 1.63 0.94
C VAL A 74 -32.05 2.73 1.65
N LEU A 75 -31.17 2.36 2.58
CA LEU A 75 -30.34 3.32 3.30
C LEU A 75 -29.34 4.01 2.36
N VAL A 76 -28.68 3.23 1.50
CA VAL A 76 -27.71 3.75 0.53
C VAL A 76 -28.40 4.64 -0.50
N SER A 77 -29.53 4.20 -1.07
CA SER A 77 -30.22 4.98 -2.09
C SER A 77 -30.83 6.27 -1.54
N THR A 78 -31.40 6.22 -0.33
CA THR A 78 -31.90 7.41 0.39
C THR A 78 -30.74 8.36 0.71
N GLY A 79 -29.59 7.83 1.14
CA GLY A 79 -28.39 8.63 1.39
C GLY A 79 -27.87 9.33 0.13
N VAL A 80 -27.79 8.60 -0.99
CA VAL A 80 -27.38 9.16 -2.29
C VAL A 80 -28.36 10.22 -2.78
N HIS A 81 -29.68 10.01 -2.62
CA HIS A 81 -30.71 10.97 -3.00
C HIS A 81 -30.59 12.29 -2.23
N ILE A 82 -30.44 12.21 -0.90
CA ILE A 82 -30.28 13.39 -0.04
C ILE A 82 -28.95 14.10 -0.37
N ALA A 83 -27.86 13.36 -0.50
CA ALA A 83 -26.54 13.94 -0.82
C ALA A 83 -26.54 14.66 -2.17
N ALA A 84 -27.12 14.06 -3.21
CA ALA A 84 -27.26 14.68 -4.52
C ALA A 84 -28.12 15.96 -4.46
N THR A 85 -29.24 15.91 -3.74
CA THR A 85 -30.12 17.08 -3.55
C THR A 85 -29.38 18.22 -2.86
N VAL A 86 -28.64 17.94 -1.78
CA VAL A 86 -27.86 18.95 -1.06
C VAL A 86 -26.75 19.52 -1.95
N ALA A 87 -26.02 18.68 -2.69
CA ALA A 87 -24.98 19.13 -3.60
C ALA A 87 -25.53 20.07 -4.69
N CYS A 88 -26.65 19.72 -5.32
CA CYS A 88 -27.30 20.58 -6.32
C CYS A 88 -27.73 21.92 -5.72
N VAL A 89 -28.33 21.91 -4.53
CA VAL A 89 -28.74 23.15 -3.84
C VAL A 89 -27.54 24.01 -3.46
N LEU A 90 -26.43 23.42 -3.04
CA LEU A 90 -25.19 24.14 -2.73
C LEU A 90 -24.59 24.82 -3.98
N VAL A 91 -24.54 24.11 -5.11
CA VAL A 91 -24.08 24.68 -6.38
C VAL A 91 -24.94 25.86 -6.81
N LEU A 92 -26.26 25.74 -6.69
CA LEU A 92 -27.18 26.84 -6.97
C LEU A 92 -27.03 28.00 -5.99
N ALA A 93 -26.79 27.72 -4.70
CA ALA A 93 -26.61 28.74 -3.67
C ALA A 93 -25.35 29.58 -3.88
N ILE A 94 -24.29 29.00 -4.46
CA ILE A 94 -23.06 29.74 -4.84
C ILE A 94 -23.36 30.77 -5.94
N THR A 95 -24.36 30.53 -6.78
CA THR A 95 -24.78 31.51 -7.79
C THR A 95 -25.51 32.66 -7.10
N ASN A 96 -24.86 33.83 -7.04
CA ASN A 96 -25.27 35.06 -6.32
C ASN A 96 -26.77 35.43 -6.47
N THR A 97 -27.38 35.09 -7.60
CA THR A 97 -28.80 35.31 -7.90
C THR A 97 -29.75 34.55 -6.97
N TYR A 98 -29.39 33.34 -6.54
CA TYR A 98 -30.24 32.47 -5.71
C TYR A 98 -30.14 32.75 -4.21
N TYR A 99 -29.06 33.37 -3.76
CA TYR A 99 -28.85 33.77 -2.36
C TYR A 99 -29.65 35.02 -1.98
N ARG A 100 -29.93 35.91 -2.94
CA ARG A 100 -30.43 37.26 -2.68
C ARG A 100 -31.94 37.35 -2.41
N GLN A 101 -32.73 36.39 -2.87
CA GLN A 101 -34.19 36.42 -2.72
C GLN A 101 -34.65 35.50 -1.58
N ARG A 102 -35.44 36.03 -0.64
CA ARG A 102 -35.98 35.25 0.48
C ARG A 102 -37.05 34.28 -0.03
N GLY A 103 -36.78 32.98 0.07
CA GLY A 103 -37.74 31.92 -0.27
C GLY A 103 -37.43 31.15 -1.55
N THR A 104 -36.63 31.69 -2.47
CA THR A 104 -36.17 30.98 -3.67
C THR A 104 -35.33 29.76 -3.31
N THR A 105 -34.47 29.86 -2.30
CA THR A 105 -33.65 28.73 -1.82
C THR A 105 -34.51 27.56 -1.35
N ARG A 106 -35.60 27.84 -0.60
CA ARG A 106 -36.54 26.81 -0.12
C ARG A 106 -37.30 26.15 -1.27
N ALA A 107 -37.80 26.95 -2.22
CA ALA A 107 -38.49 26.43 -3.40
C ALA A 107 -37.54 25.62 -4.31
N SER A 108 -36.30 26.09 -4.52
CA SER A 108 -35.29 25.39 -5.30
C SER A 108 -34.88 24.06 -4.66
N ALA A 109 -34.83 23.98 -3.33
CA ALA A 109 -34.54 22.73 -2.62
C ALA A 109 -35.63 21.68 -2.86
N VAL A 110 -36.91 22.08 -2.83
CA VAL A 110 -38.03 21.18 -3.13
C VAL A 110 -38.01 20.74 -4.60
N LEU A 111 -37.75 21.66 -5.53
CA LEU A 111 -37.66 21.32 -6.96
C LEU A 111 -36.49 20.36 -7.25
N MET A 112 -35.31 20.63 -6.68
CA MET A 112 -34.14 19.77 -6.84
C MET A 112 -34.39 18.40 -6.20
N TYR A 113 -35.05 18.34 -5.05
CA TYR A 113 -35.42 17.08 -4.40
C TYR A 113 -36.31 16.21 -5.29
N VAL A 114 -37.29 16.81 -5.98
CA VAL A 114 -38.17 16.10 -6.92
C VAL A 114 -37.39 15.65 -8.17
N LEU A 115 -36.49 16.47 -8.68
CA LEU A 115 -35.67 16.12 -9.85
C LEU A 115 -34.69 14.99 -9.58
N THR A 116 -34.12 14.93 -8.37
CA THR A 116 -33.15 13.90 -7.98
C THR A 116 -33.80 12.56 -7.61
N THR A 117 -35.13 12.45 -7.62
CA THR A 117 -35.85 11.19 -7.33
C THR A 117 -35.44 10.03 -8.25
N MET A 118 -35.03 10.31 -9.50
CA MET A 118 -34.52 9.28 -10.41
C MET A 118 -33.21 8.62 -9.93
N LEU A 119 -32.48 9.26 -9.00
CA LEU A 119 -31.26 8.71 -8.40
C LEU A 119 -31.55 7.82 -7.18
N ALA A 120 -32.76 7.88 -6.62
CA ALA A 120 -33.14 7.17 -5.39
C ALA A 120 -33.55 5.70 -5.64
N GLY A 121 -33.75 5.30 -6.91
CA GLY A 121 -34.23 3.98 -7.31
C GLY A 121 -35.74 3.88 -7.35
#